data_AF-A0A9D9DL55-F1
#
_entry.id   AF-A0A9D9DL55-F1
#
_cell.length_a   1.000
_cell.length_b   1.000
_cell.length_c   1.000
_cell.angle_alpha   90.00
_cell.angle_beta   90.00
_cell.angle_gamma   90.00
#
_symmetry.space_group_name_H-M   'P 1'
#
loop_
_entity.id
_entity.type
_entity.pdbx_description
1 polymer ?
#
loop_
_entity_poly.entity_id
_entity_poly.type
_entity_poly.pdbx_seq_one_letter_code
_entity_poly.pdbx_strand_id
1 'polypeptide(L)'
;MKKPAITGVSGGGLARMLSAQGFSTELKEYNAFTLAEVLITIGIVGVVAALSLPIVINNAQDKVLETEYAKSKTVLANGYKKMMADSQVYEVQDLPMFNSCQDLACITNEHKKVFNVNMDTTLGLKPETMPEEYIIQGKEDKSQFKWEDVPYMFSTTDGMTYGILVGDNANSFEIVADINGSKNPNTVRKDLYKFRYYGSGILSDITSDLEYISTCSVDDPAGCKTAEECNSLRGQADSQGRCPNSVYWNGNSCSVYNPASVYCR
;
A
#
# COMPACT_ATOMS: atom_id res chain seq x y z
N MET A 1 -40.66 44.87 69.39
CA MET A 1 -40.39 46.06 70.22
C MET A 1 -40.54 47.31 69.36
N LYS A 2 -41.17 48.36 69.93
CA LYS A 2 -41.58 49.63 69.29
C LYS A 2 -40.42 50.40 68.64
N LYS A 3 -40.67 51.11 67.52
CA LYS A 3 -40.84 52.59 67.48
C LYS A 3 -40.91 53.14 66.02
N PRO A 4 -41.40 54.39 65.81
CA PRO A 4 -42.35 54.73 64.74
C PRO A 4 -41.85 55.75 63.69
N ALA A 5 -42.56 55.78 62.56
CA ALA A 5 -43.19 56.90 61.84
C ALA A 5 -42.52 58.31 61.68
N ILE A 6 -42.62 58.82 60.43
CA ILE A 6 -43.01 60.19 59.98
C ILE A 6 -41.93 61.17 59.40
N THR A 7 -42.27 61.68 58.20
CA THR A 7 -41.89 62.96 57.50
C THR A 7 -40.44 63.19 57.08
N GLY A 8 -40.11 63.97 56.04
CA GLY A 8 -40.87 64.88 55.19
C GLY A 8 -39.89 65.75 54.36
N VAL A 9 -40.42 66.27 53.26
CA VAL A 9 -39.84 67.03 52.13
C VAL A 9 -39.06 68.31 52.51
N SER A 10 -38.05 68.70 51.70
CA SER A 10 -37.69 70.09 51.30
C SER A 10 -36.37 70.02 50.52
N GLY A 11 -36.21 70.43 49.25
CA GLY A 11 -36.39 71.72 48.59
C GLY A 11 -35.25 71.77 47.54
N GLY A 12 -35.47 72.04 46.25
CA GLY A 12 -35.66 73.39 45.71
C GLY A 12 -34.34 73.99 45.19
N GLY A 13 -34.04 73.78 43.91
CA GLY A 13 -33.41 74.80 43.03
C GLY A 13 -31.88 74.93 42.90
N LEU A 14 -31.47 75.11 41.63
CA LEU A 14 -30.38 75.94 41.09
C LEU A 14 -28.96 75.36 40.93
N ALA A 15 -28.73 74.90 39.68
CA ALA A 15 -27.60 75.13 38.78
C ALA A 15 -26.23 75.52 39.35
N ARG A 16 -25.19 74.78 38.94
CA ARG A 16 -23.87 75.34 38.64
C ARG A 16 -23.19 74.56 37.50
N MET A 17 -22.95 75.27 36.40
CA MET A 17 -21.95 74.93 35.38
C MET A 17 -20.59 74.71 36.05
N LEU A 18 -19.90 73.63 35.69
CA LEU A 18 -18.44 73.56 35.82
C LEU A 18 -17.86 73.16 34.47
N SER A 19 -16.89 73.99 34.10
CA SER A 19 -16.13 74.11 32.86
C SER A 19 -15.66 72.81 32.23
N ALA A 20 -15.75 72.79 30.90
CA ALA A 20 -14.98 71.94 30.02
C ALA A 20 -13.47 72.06 30.35
N GLN A 21 -12.89 71.00 30.90
CA GLN A 21 -11.48 70.70 30.73
C GLN A 21 -11.40 69.56 29.72
N GLY A 22 -10.88 69.88 28.53
CA GLY A 22 -10.67 68.93 27.46
C GLY A 22 -9.69 67.85 27.90
N PHE A 23 -10.22 66.69 28.26
CA PHE A 23 -9.46 65.45 28.35
C PHE A 23 -9.46 64.84 26.95
N SER A 24 -8.44 65.17 26.16
CA SER A 24 -8.18 64.52 24.88
C SER A 24 -7.72 63.08 25.15
N THR A 25 -8.67 62.16 25.30
CA THR A 25 -8.38 60.73 25.11
C THR A 25 -8.01 60.56 23.64
N GLU A 26 -6.74 60.28 23.34
CA GLU A 26 -6.41 59.63 22.08
C GLU A 26 -7.16 58.29 22.04
N LEU A 27 -8.32 58.29 21.38
CA LEU A 27 -8.99 57.07 20.98
C LEU A 27 -8.11 56.47 19.89
N LYS A 28 -7.24 55.57 20.31
CA LYS A 28 -6.48 54.71 19.41
C LYS A 28 -7.50 53.95 18.56
N GLU A 29 -7.69 54.36 17.31
CA GLU A 29 -8.58 53.68 16.37
C GLU A 29 -8.09 52.24 16.22
N TYR A 30 -8.86 51.30 16.75
CA TYR A 30 -8.68 49.90 16.42
C TYR A 30 -9.32 49.71 15.05
N ASN A 31 -8.49 49.60 14.01
CA ASN A 31 -8.93 49.14 12.69
C ASN A 31 -9.53 47.74 12.85
N ALA A 32 -10.86 47.67 12.92
CA ALA A 32 -11.60 46.43 12.91
C ALA A 32 -11.78 45.98 11.47
N PHE A 33 -11.49 44.70 11.20
CA PHE A 33 -11.69 44.12 9.88
C PHE A 33 -13.14 44.24 9.45
N THR A 34 -13.37 44.69 8.23
CA THR A 34 -14.72 44.70 7.66
C THR A 34 -15.15 43.28 7.30
N LEU A 35 -16.45 43.01 7.30
CA LEU A 35 -16.99 41.70 6.86
C LEU A 35 -16.49 41.34 5.45
N ALA A 36 -16.43 42.32 4.55
CA ALA A 36 -15.94 42.13 3.18
C ALA A 36 -14.47 41.72 3.16
N GLU A 37 -13.63 42.34 3.98
CA GLU A 37 -12.19 42.03 4.08
C GLU A 37 -11.95 40.60 4.60
N VAL A 38 -12.72 40.17 5.61
CA VAL A 38 -12.65 38.79 6.12
C VAL A 38 -13.17 37.78 5.08
N LEU A 39 -14.23 38.09 4.34
CA LEU A 39 -14.76 37.19 3.31
C LEU A 39 -13.82 37.03 2.12
N ILE A 40 -13.19 38.12 1.67
CA ILE A 40 -12.21 38.06 0.59
C ILE A 40 -10.98 37.26 1.02
N THR A 41 -10.49 37.45 2.24
CA THR A 41 -9.32 36.71 2.75
C THR A 41 -9.61 35.21 2.92
N ILE A 42 -10.75 34.84 3.51
CA ILE A 42 -11.16 33.43 3.60
C ILE A 42 -11.40 32.84 2.21
N GLY A 43 -11.97 33.62 1.28
CA GLY A 43 -12.18 33.20 -0.12
C GLY A 43 -10.87 32.91 -0.84
N ILE A 44 -9.88 33.80 -0.73
CA ILE A 44 -8.56 33.62 -1.35
C ILE A 44 -7.83 32.42 -0.74
N VAL A 45 -7.78 32.35 0.60
CA VAL A 45 -7.13 31.21 1.30
C VAL A 45 -7.84 29.90 0.95
N GLY A 46 -9.16 29.90 0.86
CA GLY A 46 -9.96 28.74 0.46
C GLY A 46 -9.63 28.23 -0.94
N VAL A 47 -9.55 29.12 -1.94
CA VAL A 47 -9.18 28.74 -3.31
C VAL A 47 -7.74 28.25 -3.39
N VAL A 48 -6.79 28.95 -2.77
CA VAL A 48 -5.38 28.56 -2.77
C VAL A 48 -5.20 27.21 -2.06
N ALA A 49 -5.84 27.01 -0.91
CA ALA A 49 -5.81 25.74 -0.18
C ALA A 49 -6.43 24.60 -0.98
N ALA A 50 -7.56 24.82 -1.67
CA ALA A 50 -8.20 23.81 -2.50
C ALA A 50 -7.28 23.33 -3.66
N LEU A 51 -6.47 24.22 -4.23
CA LEU A 51 -5.52 23.87 -5.30
C LEU A 51 -4.23 23.24 -4.77
N SER A 52 -3.77 23.63 -3.57
CA SER A 52 -2.46 23.25 -3.04
C SER A 52 -2.49 22.04 -2.11
N LEU A 53 -3.54 21.88 -1.29
CA LEU A 53 -3.63 20.78 -0.31
C LEU A 53 -3.56 19.40 -0.96
N PRO A 54 -4.29 19.11 -2.06
CA PRO A 54 -4.21 17.78 -2.69
C PRO A 54 -2.79 17.46 -3.18
N ILE A 55 -2.11 18.44 -3.78
CA ILE A 55 -0.76 18.28 -4.33
C ILE A 55 0.24 18.01 -3.21
N VAL A 56 0.20 18.79 -2.13
CA VAL A 56 1.13 18.64 -1.00
C VAL A 56 0.90 17.30 -0.29
N ILE A 57 -0.36 16.91 -0.08
CA ILE A 57 -0.70 15.64 0.55
C ILE A 57 -0.20 14.46 -0.30
N ASN A 58 -0.46 14.48 -1.62
CA ASN A 58 -0.01 13.41 -2.52
C ASN A 58 1.53 13.31 -2.54
N ASN A 59 2.23 14.43 -2.68
CA ASN A 59 3.70 14.44 -2.67
C ASN A 59 4.28 13.94 -1.34
N ALA A 60 3.65 14.29 -0.22
CA ALA A 60 4.08 13.79 1.09
C ALA A 60 3.86 12.28 1.20
N GLN A 61 2.71 11.76 0.73
CA GLN A 61 2.41 10.33 0.71
C GLN A 61 3.37 9.56 -0.19
N ASP A 62 3.63 10.03 -1.40
CA ASP A 62 4.58 9.39 -2.33
C ASP A 62 5.98 9.29 -1.72
N LYS A 63 6.43 10.34 -0.99
CA LYS A 63 7.73 10.32 -0.30
C LYS A 63 7.77 9.36 0.88
N VAL A 64 6.66 9.19 1.60
CA VAL A 64 6.54 8.18 2.65
C VAL A 64 6.65 6.79 2.04
N LEU A 65 5.94 6.52 0.95
CA LEU A 65 6.00 5.23 0.25
C LEU A 65 7.39 4.91 -0.31
N GLU A 66 8.11 5.89 -0.85
CA GLU A 66 9.50 5.72 -1.29
C GLU A 66 10.41 5.30 -0.14
N THR A 67 10.20 5.91 1.04
CA THR A 67 10.97 5.61 2.25
C THR A 67 10.64 4.20 2.76
N GLU A 68 9.36 3.82 2.80
CA GLU A 68 8.92 2.49 3.21
C GLU A 68 9.38 1.41 2.21
N TYR A 69 9.41 1.68 0.91
CA TYR A 69 10.01 0.78 -0.09
C TYR A 69 11.51 0.54 0.16
N ALA A 70 12.28 1.61 0.38
CA ALA A 70 13.72 1.50 0.66
C ALA A 70 13.98 0.74 1.96
N LYS A 71 13.15 0.99 2.97
CA LYS A 71 13.18 0.28 4.25
C LYS A 71 12.83 -1.19 4.08
N SER A 72 11.77 -1.52 3.35
CA SER A 72 11.35 -2.88 3.03
C SER A 72 12.48 -3.70 2.42
N LYS A 73 13.17 -3.17 1.41
CA LYS A 73 14.35 -3.81 0.81
C LYS A 73 15.46 -4.06 1.81
N THR A 74 15.75 -3.07 2.66
CA THR A 74 16.80 -3.16 3.67
C THR A 74 16.46 -4.20 4.74
N VAL A 75 15.21 -4.22 5.20
CA VAL A 75 14.70 -5.19 6.18
C VAL A 75 14.77 -6.60 5.62
N LEU A 76 14.28 -6.83 4.40
CA LEU A 76 14.32 -8.13 3.75
C LEU A 76 15.76 -8.63 3.53
N ALA A 77 16.62 -7.80 2.95
CA ALA A 77 18.01 -8.17 2.68
C ALA A 77 18.77 -8.50 3.97
N ASN A 78 18.63 -7.67 5.01
CA ASN A 78 19.30 -7.90 6.28
C ASN A 78 18.69 -9.07 7.07
N GLY A 79 17.36 -9.22 7.05
CA GLY A 79 16.65 -10.27 7.77
C GLY A 79 17.02 -11.66 7.27
N TYR A 80 17.00 -11.88 5.95
CA TYR A 80 17.40 -13.17 5.39
C TYR A 80 18.91 -13.40 5.47
N LYS A 81 19.73 -12.35 5.30
CA LYS A 81 21.18 -12.46 5.55
C LYS A 81 21.48 -12.88 6.99
N LYS A 82 20.74 -12.34 7.96
CA LYS A 82 20.85 -12.72 9.36
C LYS A 82 20.39 -14.16 9.57
N MET A 83 19.28 -14.58 8.98
CA MET A 83 18.81 -15.96 9.09
C MET A 83 19.82 -16.96 8.55
N MET A 84 20.45 -16.64 7.41
CA MET A 84 21.53 -17.46 6.84
C MET A 84 22.73 -17.55 7.78
N ALA A 85 23.16 -16.42 8.36
CA ALA A 85 24.28 -16.37 9.30
C ALA A 85 24.00 -17.14 10.60
N ASP A 86 22.82 -16.96 11.19
CA ASP A 86 22.40 -17.62 12.44
C ASP A 86 22.28 -19.14 12.26
N SER A 87 21.88 -19.58 11.06
CA SER A 87 21.74 -21.00 10.70
C SER A 87 23.02 -21.60 10.10
N GLN A 88 24.07 -20.79 9.91
CA GLN A 88 25.33 -21.17 9.27
C GLN A 88 25.16 -21.79 7.86
N VAL A 89 24.20 -21.27 7.08
CA VAL A 89 23.91 -21.73 5.71
C VAL A 89 24.33 -20.69 4.68
N TYR A 90 24.69 -21.16 3.48
CA TYR A 90 25.14 -20.32 2.36
C TYR A 90 24.19 -20.38 1.17
N GLU A 91 23.42 -21.47 1.06
CA GLU A 91 22.45 -21.66 -0.02
C GLU A 91 21.03 -21.40 0.48
N VAL A 92 20.18 -20.87 -0.40
CA VAL A 92 18.78 -20.58 -0.10
C VAL A 92 18.03 -21.85 0.28
N GLN A 93 18.18 -22.92 -0.50
CA GLN A 93 17.54 -24.20 -0.24
C GLN A 93 17.80 -24.76 1.16
N ASP A 94 18.94 -24.42 1.78
CA ASP A 94 19.32 -24.92 3.09
C ASP A 94 18.75 -24.08 4.25
N LEU A 95 18.09 -22.94 3.95
CA LEU A 95 17.42 -22.14 4.97
C LEU A 95 16.45 -23.02 5.78
N PRO A 96 16.37 -22.81 7.11
CA PRO A 96 15.49 -23.61 7.97
C PRO A 96 14.04 -23.68 7.48
N MET A 97 13.52 -22.60 6.89
CA MET A 97 12.15 -22.56 6.36
C MET A 97 11.91 -23.50 5.17
N PHE A 98 12.94 -23.87 4.42
CA PHE A 98 12.83 -24.74 3.25
C PHE A 98 13.30 -26.17 3.54
N ASN A 99 14.37 -26.34 4.31
CA ASN A 99 14.98 -27.65 4.53
C ASN A 99 14.61 -28.31 5.87
N SER A 100 14.33 -27.51 6.91
CA SER A 100 14.21 -28.02 8.29
C SER A 100 12.79 -27.97 8.84
N CYS A 101 11.97 -27.01 8.40
CA CYS A 101 10.62 -26.83 8.91
C CYS A 101 9.63 -27.82 8.28
N GLN A 102 8.80 -28.43 9.14
CA GLN A 102 7.75 -29.37 8.72
C GLN A 102 6.35 -28.75 8.69
N ASP A 103 6.18 -27.58 9.30
CA ASP A 103 4.91 -26.87 9.40
C ASP A 103 5.10 -25.34 9.35
N LEU A 104 3.98 -24.62 9.20
CA LEU A 104 3.97 -23.16 9.17
C LEU A 104 4.37 -22.52 10.51
N ALA A 105 4.21 -23.24 11.63
CA ALA A 105 4.57 -22.72 12.95
C ALA A 105 6.10 -22.63 13.11
N CYS A 106 6.84 -23.63 12.61
CA CYS A 106 8.28 -23.59 12.51
C CYS A 106 8.74 -22.44 11.62
N ILE A 107 8.19 -22.30 10.41
CA ILE A 107 8.54 -21.21 9.48
C ILE A 107 8.32 -19.85 10.16
N THR A 108 7.20 -19.71 10.87
CA THR A 108 6.86 -18.51 11.65
C THR A 108 7.87 -18.22 12.75
N ASN A 109 8.29 -19.23 13.49
CA ASN A 109 9.28 -19.07 14.55
C ASN A 109 10.64 -18.62 13.99
N GLU A 110 11.06 -19.14 12.84
CA GLU A 110 12.29 -18.70 12.18
C GLU A 110 12.20 -17.25 11.69
N HIS A 111 11.08 -16.84 11.10
CA HIS A 111 10.87 -15.45 10.70
C HIS A 111 10.82 -14.50 11.91
N LYS A 112 10.22 -14.91 13.04
CA LYS A 112 10.19 -14.12 14.29
C LYS A 112 11.57 -13.86 14.91
N LYS A 113 12.61 -14.66 14.59
CA LYS A 113 13.99 -14.41 15.08
C LYS A 113 14.68 -13.25 14.37
N VAL A 114 14.24 -12.95 13.15
CA VAL A 114 14.92 -11.98 12.26
C VAL A 114 14.04 -10.79 11.86
N PHE A 115 12.72 -10.93 11.95
CA PHE A 115 11.73 -9.88 11.65
C PHE A 115 10.83 -9.59 12.86
N ASN A 116 10.37 -8.33 12.97
CA ASN A 116 9.41 -7.91 13.98
C ASN A 116 7.98 -8.28 13.59
N VAL A 117 7.69 -9.58 13.55
CA VAL A 117 6.40 -10.13 13.11
C VAL A 117 5.32 -9.91 14.18
N ASN A 118 4.19 -9.30 13.79
CA ASN A 118 3.02 -9.12 14.67
C ASN A 118 1.83 -10.01 14.28
N MET A 119 1.72 -10.39 13.00
CA MET A 119 0.69 -11.28 12.49
C MET A 119 1.29 -12.19 11.41
N ASP A 120 0.78 -13.40 11.26
CA ASP A 120 1.27 -14.38 10.29
C ASP A 120 0.16 -15.37 9.94
N THR A 121 0.40 -16.25 8.95
CA THR A 121 -0.57 -17.25 8.50
C THR A 121 -1.07 -18.15 9.64
N THR A 122 -0.26 -18.45 10.64
CA THR A 122 -0.67 -19.27 11.80
C THR A 122 -1.51 -18.50 12.82
N LEU A 123 -1.42 -17.18 12.82
CA LEU A 123 -2.18 -16.26 13.69
C LEU A 123 -3.41 -15.65 12.99
N GLY A 124 -3.77 -16.14 11.80
CA GLY A 124 -4.99 -15.74 11.10
C GLY A 124 -4.81 -14.62 10.08
N LEU A 125 -3.57 -14.32 9.64
CA LEU A 125 -3.37 -13.55 8.41
C LEU A 125 -3.80 -14.43 7.23
N LYS A 126 -4.88 -14.03 6.55
CA LYS A 126 -5.48 -14.81 5.46
C LYS A 126 -5.53 -14.01 4.15
N PRO A 127 -5.52 -14.68 3.00
CA PRO A 127 -5.62 -14.02 1.70
C PRO A 127 -6.85 -13.10 1.61
N GLU A 128 -7.98 -13.48 2.22
CA GLU A 128 -9.22 -12.69 2.20
C GLU A 128 -9.11 -11.35 2.94
N THR A 129 -8.09 -11.18 3.79
CA THR A 129 -7.83 -9.91 4.49
C THR A 129 -6.93 -8.97 3.68
N MET A 130 -6.39 -9.46 2.57
CA MET A 130 -5.51 -8.73 1.67
C MET A 130 -6.29 -8.17 0.47
N PRO A 131 -5.75 -7.16 -0.22
CA PRO A 131 -6.33 -6.68 -1.47
C PRO A 131 -6.46 -7.79 -2.52
N GLU A 132 -7.65 -7.93 -3.12
CA GLU A 132 -7.91 -8.93 -4.17
C GLU A 132 -7.25 -8.57 -5.50
N GLU A 133 -7.01 -7.28 -5.74
CA GLU A 133 -6.52 -6.76 -7.01
C GLU A 133 -5.59 -5.57 -6.83
N TYR A 134 -4.61 -5.46 -7.73
CA TYR A 134 -3.66 -4.36 -7.76
C TYR A 134 -3.65 -3.69 -9.14
N ILE A 135 -3.72 -2.36 -9.15
CA ILE A 135 -3.70 -1.55 -10.37
C ILE A 135 -2.27 -1.48 -10.92
N ILE A 136 -2.11 -1.62 -12.24
CA ILE A 136 -0.84 -1.33 -12.92
C ILE A 136 -0.97 0.04 -13.59
N GLN A 137 -0.06 0.96 -13.26
CA GLN A 137 -0.14 2.31 -13.84
C GLN A 137 0.04 2.28 -15.36
N GLY A 138 -0.90 2.92 -16.06
CA GLY A 138 -0.89 3.00 -17.52
C GLY A 138 -1.39 1.76 -18.25
N LYS A 139 -1.97 0.78 -17.53
CA LYS A 139 -2.64 -0.38 -18.13
C LYS A 139 -4.10 -0.45 -17.67
N GLU A 140 -4.99 -0.95 -18.54
CA GLU A 140 -6.39 -1.21 -18.19
C GLU A 140 -6.52 -2.49 -17.36
N ASP A 141 -5.73 -3.51 -17.70
CA ASP A 141 -5.65 -4.76 -16.96
C ASP A 141 -4.94 -4.58 -15.63
N LYS A 142 -5.39 -5.35 -14.63
CA LYS A 142 -4.82 -5.41 -13.29
C LYS A 142 -3.74 -6.48 -13.21
N SER A 143 -2.94 -6.45 -12.14
CA SER A 143 -1.97 -7.50 -11.86
C SER A 143 -2.66 -8.86 -11.73
N GLN A 144 -2.04 -9.89 -12.31
CA GLN A 144 -2.51 -11.27 -12.18
C GLN A 144 -2.15 -11.90 -10.81
N PHE A 145 -1.38 -11.20 -9.98
CA PHE A 145 -1.00 -11.68 -8.65
C PHE A 145 -2.21 -11.87 -7.73
N LYS A 146 -2.23 -12.99 -7.00
CA LYS A 146 -3.21 -13.30 -5.96
C LYS A 146 -2.51 -13.74 -4.68
N TRP A 147 -2.97 -13.21 -3.55
CA TRP A 147 -2.49 -13.64 -2.23
C TRP A 147 -2.88 -15.09 -1.89
N GLU A 148 -3.86 -15.65 -2.58
CA GLU A 148 -4.26 -17.07 -2.48
C GLU A 148 -3.14 -18.01 -2.91
N ASP A 149 -2.28 -17.57 -3.84
CA ASP A 149 -1.14 -18.34 -4.35
C ASP A 149 0.09 -18.26 -3.43
N VAL A 150 0.02 -17.52 -2.32
CA VAL A 150 1.13 -17.28 -1.41
C VAL A 150 1.09 -18.28 -0.24
N PRO A 151 2.04 -19.25 -0.15
CA PRO A 151 2.00 -20.29 0.88
C PRO A 151 2.21 -19.78 2.31
N TYR A 152 3.01 -18.72 2.46
CA TYR A 152 3.33 -18.16 3.77
C TYR A 152 3.35 -16.63 3.73
N MET A 153 2.65 -16.03 4.69
CA MET A 153 2.56 -14.58 4.85
C MET A 153 2.87 -14.17 6.28
N PHE A 154 3.45 -12.98 6.43
CA PHE A 154 3.62 -12.33 7.71
C PHE A 154 3.56 -10.81 7.59
N SER A 155 2.96 -10.18 8.59
CA SER A 155 2.97 -8.73 8.76
C SER A 155 3.96 -8.34 9.85
N THR A 156 4.51 -7.15 9.70
CA THR A 156 5.46 -6.55 10.62
C THR A 156 4.83 -5.39 11.39
N THR A 157 5.39 -5.05 12.55
CA THR A 157 4.83 -4.03 13.45
C THR A 157 4.70 -2.63 12.87
N ASP A 158 5.42 -2.34 11.78
CA ASP A 158 5.36 -1.08 11.04
C ASP A 158 4.28 -1.06 9.95
N GLY A 159 3.51 -2.15 9.82
CA GLY A 159 2.34 -2.24 8.94
C GLY A 159 2.62 -2.79 7.55
N MET A 160 3.86 -3.22 7.26
CA MET A 160 4.17 -3.92 6.01
C MET A 160 3.81 -5.40 6.11
N THR A 161 3.31 -5.97 5.01
CA THR A 161 3.00 -7.39 4.86
C THR A 161 3.87 -8.01 3.78
N TYR A 162 4.41 -9.19 4.09
CA TYR A 162 5.29 -9.95 3.21
C TYR A 162 4.67 -11.31 2.91
N GLY A 163 4.81 -11.74 1.66
CA GLY A 163 4.46 -13.06 1.18
C GLY A 163 5.68 -13.77 0.64
N ILE A 164 5.89 -15.02 1.03
CA ILE A 164 7.01 -15.85 0.58
C ILE A 164 6.52 -16.83 -0.45
N LEU A 165 7.08 -16.73 -1.65
CA LEU A 165 6.80 -17.57 -2.80
C LEU A 165 8.02 -18.45 -3.05
N VAL A 166 7.80 -19.76 -3.07
CA VAL A 166 8.84 -20.73 -3.41
C VAL A 166 8.86 -20.85 -4.93
N GLY A 167 9.93 -20.34 -5.56
CA GLY A 167 10.14 -20.55 -6.99
C GLY A 167 10.73 -21.93 -7.28
N ASP A 168 10.73 -22.32 -8.55
CA ASP A 168 11.25 -23.63 -8.98
C ASP A 168 12.80 -23.75 -8.90
N ASN A 169 13.48 -22.63 -8.65
CA ASN A 169 14.94 -22.58 -8.56
C ASN A 169 15.42 -22.71 -7.11
N ALA A 170 16.13 -23.80 -6.80
CA ALA A 170 16.64 -24.08 -5.46
C ALA A 170 17.58 -22.99 -4.88
N ASN A 171 18.14 -22.12 -5.73
CA ASN A 171 19.11 -21.10 -5.32
C ASN A 171 18.49 -19.72 -5.04
N SER A 172 17.17 -19.56 -5.20
CA SER A 172 16.48 -18.30 -4.96
C SER A 172 15.03 -18.50 -4.58
N PHE A 173 14.46 -17.55 -3.85
CA PHE A 173 13.03 -17.49 -3.61
C PHE A 173 12.51 -16.09 -3.85
N GLU A 174 11.19 -15.97 -3.99
CA GLU A 174 10.54 -14.71 -4.29
C GLU A 174 9.78 -14.22 -3.06
N ILE A 175 9.76 -12.90 -2.91
CA ILE A 175 9.12 -12.21 -1.81
C ILE A 175 8.23 -11.15 -2.42
N VAL A 176 6.94 -11.19 -2.12
CA VAL A 176 6.03 -10.09 -2.40
C VAL A 176 5.93 -9.24 -1.13
N ALA A 177 6.00 -7.93 -1.29
CA ALA A 177 5.90 -6.97 -0.20
C ALA A 177 4.79 -5.98 -0.50
N ASP A 178 3.82 -5.91 0.39
CA ASP A 178 2.85 -4.83 0.48
C ASP A 178 3.30 -3.86 1.58
N ILE A 179 3.75 -2.67 1.19
CA ILE A 179 4.39 -1.73 2.13
C ILE A 179 3.40 -0.82 2.85
N ASN A 180 2.14 -0.80 2.46
CA ASN A 180 1.11 0.06 3.06
C ASN A 180 -0.09 -0.73 3.63
N GLY A 181 -0.11 -2.05 3.46
CA GLY A 181 -1.15 -2.97 3.90
C GLY A 181 -2.40 -2.86 3.03
N SER A 182 -3.58 -3.14 3.58
CA SER A 182 -4.84 -3.09 2.81
C SER A 182 -5.36 -1.68 2.49
N LYS A 183 -4.48 -0.66 2.47
CA LYS A 183 -4.84 0.75 2.27
C LYS A 183 -4.91 1.06 0.78
N ASN A 184 -6.08 1.52 0.33
CA ASN A 184 -6.29 1.94 -1.04
C ASN A 184 -5.62 3.30 -1.36
N PRO A 185 -5.29 3.56 -2.64
CA PRO A 185 -5.38 2.62 -3.77
C PRO A 185 -4.25 1.57 -3.71
N ASN A 186 -4.56 0.31 -4.08
CA ASN A 186 -3.57 -0.78 -4.14
C ASN A 186 -2.94 -0.83 -5.54
N THR A 187 -1.70 -0.37 -5.67
CA THR A 187 -1.04 -0.17 -6.97
C THR A 187 0.34 -0.83 -6.99
N VAL A 188 0.63 -1.54 -8.08
CA VAL A 188 1.97 -2.08 -8.34
C VAL A 188 2.98 -0.93 -8.46
N ARG A 189 4.17 -1.08 -7.89
CA ARG A 189 5.21 -0.04 -7.76
C ARG A 189 4.87 1.18 -6.88
N LYS A 190 3.77 1.13 -6.13
CA LYS A 190 3.52 2.09 -5.04
C LYS A 190 3.38 1.36 -3.72
N ASP A 191 2.55 0.33 -3.72
CA ASP A 191 2.16 -0.43 -2.54
C ASP A 191 2.71 -1.85 -2.61
N LEU A 192 2.52 -2.50 -3.77
CA LEU A 192 2.98 -3.86 -4.03
C LEU A 192 4.30 -3.88 -4.80
N TYR A 193 5.25 -4.61 -4.25
CA TYR A 193 6.56 -4.87 -4.83
C TYR A 193 6.87 -6.35 -4.82
N LYS A 194 7.73 -6.78 -5.75
CA LYS A 194 8.23 -8.16 -5.80
C LYS A 194 9.75 -8.15 -5.82
N PHE A 195 10.33 -9.01 -5.01
CA PHE A 195 11.75 -9.18 -4.88
C PHE A 195 12.15 -10.65 -5.09
N ARG A 196 13.37 -10.86 -5.56
CA ARG A 196 14.00 -12.17 -5.58
C ARG A 196 15.23 -12.14 -4.70
N TYR A 197 15.31 -13.06 -3.74
CA TYR A 197 16.46 -13.21 -2.87
C TYR A 197 17.31 -14.39 -3.32
N TYR A 198 18.62 -14.16 -3.40
CA TYR A 198 19.62 -15.16 -3.79
C TYR A 198 20.53 -15.51 -2.61
N GLY A 199 21.08 -16.73 -2.59
CA GLY A 199 21.92 -17.23 -1.48
C GLY A 199 23.17 -16.41 -1.18
N SER A 200 23.61 -15.59 -2.11
CA SER A 200 24.68 -14.61 -1.93
C SER A 200 24.30 -13.38 -1.09
N GLY A 201 23.09 -13.32 -0.53
CA GLY A 201 22.59 -12.16 0.23
C GLY A 201 22.12 -11.01 -0.67
N ILE A 202 21.90 -11.28 -1.95
CA ILE A 202 21.47 -10.30 -2.94
C ILE A 202 19.93 -10.31 -3.01
N LEU A 203 19.33 -9.14 -2.84
CA LEU A 203 17.91 -8.91 -3.05
C LEU A 203 17.72 -8.07 -4.33
N SER A 204 17.14 -8.67 -5.37
CA SER A 204 16.83 -8.00 -6.63
C SER A 204 15.37 -7.58 -6.68
N ASP A 205 15.10 -6.38 -7.19
CA ASP A 205 13.74 -5.93 -7.50
C ASP A 205 13.31 -6.53 -8.84
N ILE A 206 12.22 -7.29 -8.80
CA ILE A 206 11.58 -7.93 -9.95
C ILE A 206 10.09 -7.53 -10.03
N THR A 207 9.76 -6.32 -9.58
CA THR A 207 8.38 -5.81 -9.53
C THR A 207 7.73 -5.76 -10.92
N SER A 208 8.52 -5.72 -12.00
CA SER A 208 8.02 -5.86 -13.37
C SER A 208 7.22 -7.15 -13.60
N ASP A 209 7.51 -8.20 -12.86
CA ASP A 209 6.83 -9.49 -12.99
C ASP A 209 5.37 -9.39 -12.53
N LEU A 210 5.06 -8.46 -11.62
CA LEU A 210 3.68 -8.16 -11.19
C LEU A 210 2.91 -7.35 -12.23
N GLU A 211 3.61 -6.73 -13.18
CA GLU A 211 3.03 -5.94 -14.27
C GLU A 211 2.82 -6.80 -15.52
N TYR A 212 3.36 -8.02 -15.53
CA TYR A 212 3.14 -8.97 -16.61
C TYR A 212 1.70 -9.44 -16.58
N ILE A 213 1.00 -9.20 -17.69
CA ILE A 213 -0.33 -9.74 -17.95
C ILE A 213 -0.09 -10.80 -19.02
N SER A 214 -0.15 -12.07 -18.62
CA SER A 214 -0.09 -13.15 -19.58
C SER A 214 -1.31 -13.06 -20.47
N THR A 215 -1.12 -12.70 -21.75
CA THR A 215 -2.13 -12.87 -22.79
C THR A 215 -2.13 -14.29 -23.34
N CYS A 216 -1.24 -15.15 -22.81
CA CYS A 216 -1.11 -16.55 -23.19
C CYS A 216 -2.45 -17.26 -23.05
N SER A 217 -3.04 -17.56 -24.20
CA SER A 217 -4.30 -18.26 -24.30
C SER A 217 -4.31 -19.06 -25.60
N VAL A 218 -5.31 -19.93 -25.76
CA VAL A 218 -5.51 -20.66 -27.01
C VAL A 218 -5.79 -19.70 -28.17
N ASP A 219 -6.46 -18.57 -27.90
CA ASP A 219 -6.75 -17.51 -28.88
C ASP A 219 -5.54 -16.61 -29.18
N ASP A 220 -4.67 -16.38 -28.19
CA ASP A 220 -3.42 -15.62 -28.33
C ASP A 220 -2.18 -16.41 -27.83
N PRO A 221 -1.74 -17.42 -28.60
CA PRO A 221 -0.55 -18.20 -28.24
C PRO A 221 0.74 -17.39 -28.34
N ALA A 222 0.76 -16.25 -29.05
CA ALA A 222 1.93 -15.37 -29.08
C ALA A 222 2.20 -14.68 -27.73
N GLY A 223 1.18 -14.64 -26.86
CA GLY A 223 1.27 -14.19 -25.48
C GLY A 223 2.18 -15.04 -24.59
N CYS A 224 2.26 -16.36 -24.85
CA CYS A 224 3.05 -17.30 -24.07
C CYS A 224 4.55 -17.05 -24.28
N LYS A 225 5.29 -16.73 -23.22
CA LYS A 225 6.73 -16.44 -23.25
C LYS A 225 7.57 -17.59 -22.74
N THR A 226 6.98 -18.54 -22.02
CA THR A 226 7.68 -19.74 -21.55
C THR A 226 7.11 -21.02 -22.17
N ALA A 227 7.91 -22.08 -22.13
CA ALA A 227 7.46 -23.41 -22.53
C ALA A 227 6.34 -23.93 -21.63
N GLU A 228 6.36 -23.59 -20.34
CA GLU A 228 5.34 -23.98 -19.35
C GLU A 228 4.00 -23.31 -19.63
N GLU A 229 4.01 -21.99 -19.85
CA GLU A 229 2.81 -21.23 -20.26
C GLU A 229 2.22 -21.82 -21.53
N CYS A 230 3.06 -22.08 -22.55
CA CYS A 230 2.62 -22.70 -23.79
C CYS A 230 2.00 -24.09 -23.56
N ASN A 231 2.65 -24.94 -22.76
CA ASN A 231 2.15 -26.29 -22.49
C ASN A 231 0.86 -26.30 -21.66
N SER A 232 0.62 -25.27 -20.84
CA SER A 232 -0.60 -25.14 -20.05
C SER A 232 -1.87 -25.01 -20.92
N LEU A 233 -1.72 -24.56 -22.17
CA LEU A 233 -2.84 -24.40 -23.12
C LEU A 233 -3.46 -25.73 -23.57
N ARG A 234 -2.79 -26.89 -23.40
CA ARG A 234 -3.29 -28.19 -23.90
C ARG A 234 -4.64 -28.62 -23.34
N GLY A 235 -5.01 -28.10 -22.17
CA GLY A 235 -6.29 -28.40 -21.51
C GLY A 235 -7.27 -27.23 -21.48
N GLN A 236 -6.95 -26.12 -22.15
CA GLN A 236 -7.77 -24.92 -22.16
C GLN A 236 -8.61 -24.86 -23.42
N ALA A 237 -9.84 -24.37 -23.32
CA ALA A 237 -10.68 -24.08 -24.47
C ALA A 237 -10.35 -22.68 -25.01
N ASP A 238 -10.47 -22.49 -26.32
CA ASP A 238 -10.54 -21.14 -26.89
C ASP A 238 -11.88 -20.45 -26.55
N SER A 239 -12.00 -19.18 -26.95
CA SER A 239 -13.20 -18.35 -26.81
C SER A 239 -14.48 -18.96 -27.40
N GLN A 240 -14.35 -19.98 -28.24
CA GLN A 240 -15.44 -20.70 -28.89
C GLN A 240 -15.71 -22.07 -28.25
N GLY A 241 -15.00 -22.43 -27.17
CA GLY A 241 -15.14 -23.72 -26.49
C GLY A 241 -14.36 -24.87 -27.15
N ARG A 242 -13.45 -24.57 -28.09
CA ARG A 242 -12.69 -25.57 -28.84
C ARG A 242 -11.35 -25.86 -28.19
N CYS A 243 -11.01 -27.14 -28.13
CA CYS A 243 -9.77 -27.61 -27.52
C CYS A 243 -8.65 -27.70 -28.55
N PRO A 244 -7.45 -27.19 -28.25
CA PRO A 244 -6.31 -27.32 -29.15
C PRO A 244 -5.91 -28.79 -29.31
N ASN A 245 -5.79 -29.25 -30.54
CA ASN A 245 -5.38 -30.62 -30.86
C ASN A 245 -3.88 -30.82 -30.65
N SER A 246 -3.08 -29.80 -30.93
CA SER A 246 -1.67 -29.79 -30.57
C SER A 246 -1.23 -28.39 -30.13
N VAL A 247 -0.37 -28.39 -29.12
CA VAL A 247 0.34 -27.20 -28.67
C VAL A 247 1.82 -27.53 -28.65
N TYR A 248 2.64 -26.67 -29.24
CA TYR A 248 4.08 -26.86 -29.30
C TYR A 248 4.85 -25.56 -29.04
N TRP A 249 5.95 -25.68 -28.31
CA TRP A 249 6.92 -24.60 -28.07
C TRP A 249 8.15 -24.85 -28.94
N ASN A 250 8.60 -23.85 -29.70
CA ASN A 250 9.74 -23.98 -30.61
C ASN A 250 11.07 -23.44 -30.06
N GLY A 251 11.09 -23.05 -28.78
CA GLY A 251 12.23 -22.41 -28.12
C GLY A 251 12.04 -20.90 -27.88
N ASN A 252 11.24 -20.22 -28.70
CA ASN A 252 11.01 -18.77 -28.56
C ASN A 252 9.55 -18.33 -28.80
N SER A 253 8.69 -19.20 -29.34
CA SER A 253 7.27 -18.92 -29.51
C SER A 253 6.43 -20.18 -29.32
N CYS A 254 5.19 -19.95 -28.85
CA CYS A 254 4.17 -20.98 -28.74
C CYS A 254 3.33 -21.03 -30.02
N SER A 255 2.83 -22.20 -30.33
CA SER A 255 1.99 -22.44 -31.49
C SER A 255 0.92 -23.45 -31.15
N VAL A 256 -0.30 -23.11 -31.52
CA VAL A 256 -1.50 -23.86 -31.19
C VAL A 256 -2.21 -24.23 -32.49
N TYR A 257 -2.54 -25.51 -32.64
CA TYR A 257 -3.34 -25.99 -33.75
C TYR A 257 -4.72 -26.41 -33.26
N ASN A 258 -5.74 -25.68 -33.70
CA ASN A 258 -7.12 -25.94 -33.32
C ASN A 258 -7.93 -26.45 -34.53
N PRO A 259 -8.41 -27.70 -34.53
CA PRO A 259 -9.30 -28.18 -35.58
C PRO A 259 -10.69 -27.55 -35.41
N ALA A 260 -11.30 -27.12 -36.51
CA ALA A 260 -12.54 -26.35 -36.50
C ALA A 260 -13.78 -27.04 -35.87
N SER A 261 -13.68 -28.31 -35.45
CA SER A 261 -14.81 -29.16 -35.07
C SER A 261 -14.63 -29.95 -33.76
N VAL A 262 -13.60 -29.69 -32.95
CA VAL A 262 -13.37 -30.39 -31.68
C VAL A 262 -13.62 -29.45 -30.50
N TYR A 263 -14.70 -29.70 -29.77
CA TYR A 263 -15.06 -28.97 -28.56
C TYR A 263 -14.60 -29.73 -27.32
N CYS A 264 -14.13 -28.99 -26.30
CA CYS A 264 -13.81 -29.56 -25.01
C CYS A 264 -15.09 -30.15 -24.38
N ARG A 265 -14.98 -31.31 -23.71
CA ARG A 265 -16.08 -31.90 -22.94
C ARG A 265 -16.03 -31.46 -21.49
#